data_AF-K2GD88-F1
#
_entry.id   AF-K2GD88-F1
#
_cell.length_a   1.000
_cell.length_b   1.000
_cell.length_c   1.000
_cell.angle_alpha   90.00
_cell.angle_beta   90.00
_cell.angle_gamma   90.00
#
_symmetry.space_group_name_H-M   'P 1'
#
loop_
_entity.id
_entity.type
_entity.pdbx_description
1 polymer ?
#
loop_
_entity_poly.entity_id
_entity_poly.type
_entity_poly.pdbx_seq_one_letter_code
_entity_poly.pdbx_strand_id
1 'polypeptide(L)'
;MLLAISLVCFFAAFGFGFVGQSFTQQDFPSAEESQVFTDNDRLNLERAIEQENWETAIFYCEKSRRRFRAEVNALEAKIKNLAELLMQFNNPNITARVNTQLKELDVVLKKTVELTRKDDKMLQDLKRIAMEKKSLSGEKA
;
A
#
# COMPACT_ATOMS: atom_id res chain seq x y z
N MET A 1 15.63 -19.86 12.32
CA MET A 1 14.96 -18.55 12.41
C MET A 1 15.99 -17.47 12.09
N LEU A 2 16.10 -17.00 10.85
CA LEU A 2 16.95 -15.84 10.45
C LEU A 2 16.70 -15.51 8.96
N LEU A 3 15.46 -15.17 8.59
CA LEU A 3 15.12 -14.80 7.19
C LEU A 3 14.14 -13.62 7.09
N ALA A 4 14.02 -12.80 8.15
CA ALA A 4 13.00 -11.75 8.23
C ALA A 4 13.56 -10.30 8.34
N ILE A 5 14.87 -10.10 8.21
CA ILE A 5 15.47 -8.76 8.46
C ILE A 5 15.87 -8.01 7.17
N SER A 6 15.89 -8.65 6.00
CA SER A 6 16.50 -8.02 4.82
C SER A 6 15.58 -7.18 3.92
N LEU A 7 14.28 -7.03 4.25
CA LEU A 7 13.34 -6.27 3.41
C LEU A 7 12.87 -4.93 4.01
N VAL A 8 13.27 -4.62 5.25
CA VAL A 8 12.84 -3.41 5.99
C VAL A 8 13.76 -2.22 5.71
N CYS A 9 15.02 -2.45 5.32
CA CYS A 9 15.98 -1.36 5.11
C CYS A 9 15.88 -0.65 3.76
N PHE A 10 15.10 -1.17 2.79
CA PHE A 10 14.99 -0.53 1.47
C PHE A 10 13.97 0.62 1.42
N PHE A 11 13.03 0.69 2.38
CA PHE A 11 11.98 1.72 2.40
C PHE A 11 12.31 2.92 3.30
N ALA A 12 13.25 2.77 4.25
CA ALA A 12 13.67 3.87 5.12
C ALA A 12 14.56 4.91 4.40
N ALA A 13 15.16 4.56 3.25
CA ALA A 13 16.11 5.43 2.55
C ALA A 13 15.45 6.41 1.55
N PHE A 14 14.15 6.30 1.28
CA PHE A 14 13.46 7.10 0.25
C PHE A 14 12.33 8.02 0.77
N GLY A 15 12.16 8.16 2.08
CA GLY A 15 11.09 8.95 2.68
C GLY A 15 11.56 9.98 3.69
N PHE A 16 11.67 11.23 3.23
CA PHE A 16 11.49 12.47 4.01
C PHE A 16 12.50 12.80 5.12
N GLY A 17 13.53 13.57 4.74
CA GLY A 17 14.11 14.56 5.64
C GLY A 17 13.22 15.81 5.73
N PHE A 18 12.99 16.26 6.97
CA PHE A 18 12.62 17.62 7.40
C PHE A 18 11.35 18.29 6.84
N VAL A 19 10.30 18.35 7.66
CA VAL A 19 9.58 19.60 7.97
C VAL A 19 9.09 19.56 9.43
N GLY A 20 9.59 20.50 10.25
CA GLY A 20 8.83 21.15 11.33
C GLY A 20 8.64 20.42 12.67
N GLN A 21 9.47 20.78 13.65
CA GLN A 21 9.04 20.81 15.05
C GLN A 21 7.78 21.67 15.20
N SER A 22 6.76 21.16 15.91
CA SER A 22 5.85 21.94 16.75
C SER A 22 5.08 20.96 17.64
N PHE A 23 5.35 21.03 18.94
CA PHE A 23 4.67 20.28 20.00
C PHE A 23 3.54 21.17 20.52
N THR A 24 2.28 20.83 20.25
CA THR A 24 1.14 21.27 21.08
C THR A 24 0.05 20.21 21.05
N GLN A 25 -0.37 19.83 22.25
CA GLN A 25 -1.37 18.81 22.58
C GLN A 25 -2.78 19.43 22.58
N GLN A 26 -3.79 18.58 22.31
CA GLN A 26 -5.24 18.78 22.44
C GLN A 26 -5.94 19.68 21.40
N ASP A 27 -6.59 19.03 20.44
CA ASP A 27 -8.05 18.93 20.35
C ASP A 27 -8.42 17.88 19.26
N PHE A 28 -9.18 16.84 19.62
CA PHE A 28 -9.98 16.07 18.63
C PHE A 28 -11.26 16.87 18.39
N PRO A 29 -11.92 16.89 17.19
CA PRO A 29 -12.07 15.74 16.27
C PRO A 29 -12.14 16.06 14.75
N SER A 30 -11.80 15.09 13.88
CA SER A 30 -12.57 14.83 12.65
C SER A 30 -12.21 13.46 12.08
N ALA A 31 -13.21 12.78 11.51
CA ALA A 31 -13.09 11.50 10.84
C ALA A 31 -12.37 11.62 9.49
N GLU A 32 -11.12 12.06 9.48
CA GLU A 32 -10.21 11.70 8.40
C GLU A 32 -9.57 10.36 8.78
N GLU A 33 -10.20 9.27 8.33
CA GLU A 33 -9.53 7.98 8.28
C GLU A 33 -8.19 8.21 7.60
N SER A 34 -7.11 8.12 8.38
CA SER A 34 -5.74 8.17 7.85
C SER A 34 -5.69 7.21 6.66
N GLN A 35 -5.52 7.76 5.46
CA GLN A 35 -5.40 6.99 4.22
C GLN A 35 -4.13 6.13 4.22
N VAL A 36 -3.25 6.33 5.20
CA VAL A 36 -2.05 5.54 5.40
C VAL A 36 -2.44 4.22 6.06
N PHE A 37 -2.31 3.13 5.31
CA PHE A 37 -2.35 1.78 5.88
C PHE A 37 -1.05 1.50 6.65
N THR A 38 -1.19 1.27 7.94
CA THR A 38 -0.11 1.10 8.93
C THR A 38 0.11 -0.37 9.29
N ASP A 39 1.22 -0.68 9.97
CA ASP A 39 1.45 -2.02 10.53
C ASP A 39 0.37 -2.43 11.53
N ASN A 40 -0.21 -1.47 12.25
CA ASN A 40 -1.34 -1.72 13.14
C ASN A 40 -2.60 -2.13 12.36
N ASP A 41 -2.87 -1.52 11.20
CA ASP A 41 -3.98 -1.92 10.34
C ASP A 41 -3.81 -3.36 9.84
N ARG A 42 -2.57 -3.77 9.55
CA ARG A 42 -2.25 -5.15 9.19
C ARG A 42 -2.51 -6.13 10.34
N LEU A 43 -2.06 -5.81 11.55
CA LEU A 43 -2.35 -6.63 12.73
C LEU A 43 -3.85 -6.73 13.01
N ASN A 44 -4.60 -5.63 12.79
CA ASN A 44 -6.05 -5.63 12.96
C ASN A 44 -6.76 -6.45 11.88
N LEU A 45 -6.27 -6.46 10.63
CA LEU A 45 -6.74 -7.35 9.58
C LEU A 45 -6.53 -8.82 9.96
N GLU A 46 -5.32 -9.18 10.39
CA GLU A 46 -4.97 -10.55 10.79
C GLU A 46 -5.85 -11.02 11.97
N ARG A 47 -5.99 -10.19 13.01
CA ARG A 47 -6.90 -10.48 14.15
C ARG A 47 -8.35 -10.60 13.74
N ALA A 48 -8.84 -9.75 12.84
CA ALA A 48 -10.22 -9.80 12.37
C ALA A 48 -10.50 -11.10 11.62
N ILE A 49 -9.54 -11.60 10.84
CA ILE A 49 -9.63 -12.92 10.19
C ILE A 49 -9.67 -14.05 11.23
N GLU A 50 -8.78 -14.02 12.23
CA GLU A 50 -8.74 -15.01 13.30
C GLU A 50 -10.04 -15.07 14.12
N GLN A 51 -10.66 -13.91 14.34
CA GLN A 51 -11.91 -13.78 15.09
C GLN A 51 -13.17 -14.03 14.24
N GLU A 52 -13.00 -14.42 12.96
CA GLU A 52 -14.10 -14.51 11.99
C GLU A 52 -14.93 -13.22 11.87
N ASN A 53 -14.35 -12.06 12.19
CA ASN A 53 -14.98 -10.76 12.06
C ASN A 53 -14.78 -10.26 10.62
N TRP A 54 -15.57 -10.82 9.71
CA TRP A 54 -15.41 -10.61 8.27
C TRP A 54 -15.63 -9.17 7.83
N GLU A 55 -16.54 -8.43 8.48
CA GLU A 55 -16.78 -7.01 8.16
C GLU A 55 -15.54 -6.17 8.45
N THR A 56 -14.92 -6.39 9.61
CA THR A 56 -13.68 -5.70 10.00
C THR A 56 -12.50 -6.12 9.10
N ALA A 57 -12.41 -7.41 8.76
CA ALA A 57 -11.39 -7.91 7.84
C ALA A 57 -11.54 -7.29 6.43
N ILE A 58 -12.76 -7.20 5.91
CA ILE A 58 -13.06 -6.56 4.63
C ILE A 58 -12.66 -5.08 4.67
N PHE A 59 -13.00 -4.37 5.75
CA PHE A 59 -12.66 -2.97 5.92
C PHE A 59 -11.15 -2.71 5.82
N TYR A 60 -10.33 -3.44 6.60
CA TYR A 60 -8.88 -3.26 6.56
C TYR A 60 -8.26 -3.72 5.23
N CYS A 61 -8.80 -4.76 4.60
CA CYS A 61 -8.37 -5.19 3.27
C CYS A 61 -8.67 -4.12 2.21
N GLU A 62 -9.83 -3.46 2.26
CA GLU A 62 -10.16 -2.34 1.38
C GLU A 62 -9.26 -1.12 1.63
N LYS A 63 -8.93 -0.83 2.88
CA LYS A 63 -7.98 0.23 3.25
C LYS A 63 -6.59 -0.02 2.65
N SER A 64 -6.05 -1.24 2.78
CA SER A 64 -4.78 -1.66 2.17
C SER A 64 -4.78 -1.50 0.65
N ARG A 65 -5.85 -1.98 0.01
CA ARG A 65 -6.03 -1.90 -1.45
C ARG A 65 -6.03 -0.46 -1.97
N ARG A 66 -6.72 0.46 -1.28
CA ARG A 66 -6.75 1.89 -1.67
C ARG A 66 -5.34 2.49 -1.63
N ARG A 67 -4.57 2.19 -0.58
CA ARG A 67 -3.17 2.61 -0.47
C ARG A 67 -2.32 2.11 -1.63
N PHE A 68 -2.32 0.81 -1.91
CA PHE A 68 -1.47 0.28 -2.98
C PHE A 68 -1.84 0.82 -4.36
N ARG A 69 -3.14 1.04 -4.64
CA ARG A 69 -3.57 1.70 -5.88
C ARG A 69 -3.07 3.14 -5.97
N ALA A 70 -3.11 3.89 -4.87
CA ALA A 70 -2.54 5.24 -4.84
C ALA A 70 -1.02 5.23 -5.09
N GLU A 71 -0.30 4.25 -4.51
CA GLU A 71 1.14 4.07 -4.74
C GLU A 71 1.47 3.71 -6.19
N VAL A 72 0.70 2.80 -6.81
CA VAL A 72 0.83 2.47 -8.24
C VAL A 72 0.68 3.73 -9.10
N ASN A 73 -0.39 4.50 -8.89
CA ASN A 73 -0.64 5.72 -9.66
C ASN A 73 0.48 6.76 -9.48
N ALA A 74 0.99 6.92 -8.25
CA ALA A 74 2.09 7.84 -7.97
C ALA A 74 3.39 7.41 -8.65
N LEU A 75 3.69 6.09 -8.67
CA LEU A 75 4.85 5.53 -9.35
C LEU A 75 4.76 5.70 -10.87
N GLU A 76 3.59 5.44 -11.46
CA GLU A 76 3.36 5.64 -12.89
C GLU A 76 3.54 7.10 -13.29
N ALA A 77 2.99 8.04 -12.51
CA ALA A 77 3.18 9.47 -12.74
C ALA A 77 4.67 9.87 -12.66
N LYS A 78 5.41 9.35 -11.67
CA LYS A 78 6.85 9.62 -11.52
C LYS A 78 7.67 9.07 -12.69
N ILE A 79 7.36 7.86 -13.15
CA ILE A 79 7.99 7.25 -14.33
C ILE A 79 7.73 8.10 -15.57
N LYS A 80 6.47 8.54 -15.77
CA LYS A 80 6.10 9.40 -16.90
C LYS A 80 6.89 10.72 -16.89
N ASN A 81 6.94 11.39 -15.74
CA ASN A 81 7.69 12.65 -15.60
C ASN A 81 9.19 12.47 -15.88
N LEU A 82 9.80 11.37 -15.42
CA LEU A 82 11.21 11.08 -15.69
C LEU A 82 11.46 10.76 -17.16
N ALA A 83 10.54 10.05 -17.83
CA ALA A 83 10.61 9.81 -19.26
C ALA A 83 10.47 11.10 -20.08
N GLU A 84 9.60 12.02 -19.66
CA GLU A 84 9.47 13.35 -20.27
C GLU A 84 10.75 14.19 -20.10
N LEU A 85 11.37 14.16 -18.92
CA LEU A 85 12.65 14.81 -18.68
C LEU A 85 13.76 14.24 -19.60
N LEU A 86 13.80 12.92 -19.81
CA LEU A 86 14.76 12.32 -20.76
C LEU A 86 14.62 12.86 -22.18
N MET A 87 13.41 13.12 -22.64
CA MET A 87 13.18 13.68 -23.98
C MET A 87 13.64 15.14 -24.10
N GLN A 88 13.71 15.88 -22.98
CA GLN A 88 14.10 17.29 -22.95
C GLN A 88 15.61 17.50 -22.79
N PHE A 89 16.34 16.55 -22.21
CA PHE A 89 17.77 16.69 -21.92
C PHE A 89 18.66 15.88 -22.87
N ASN A 90 19.50 16.56 -23.65
CA ASN A 90 20.52 15.95 -24.52
C ASN A 90 21.88 15.81 -23.81
N ASN A 91 21.89 15.35 -22.55
CA ASN A 91 23.12 15.15 -21.77
C ASN A 91 23.29 13.66 -21.44
N PRO A 92 24.31 12.96 -22.00
CA PRO A 92 24.50 11.52 -21.83
C PRO A 92 24.59 11.06 -20.37
N ASN A 93 25.19 11.86 -19.48
CA ASN A 93 25.32 11.51 -18.07
C ASN A 93 23.97 11.61 -17.34
N ILE A 94 23.15 12.60 -17.69
CA ILE A 94 21.78 12.74 -17.16
C ILE A 94 20.92 11.60 -17.69
N THR A 95 21.04 11.28 -18.99
CA THR A 95 20.32 10.18 -19.62
C THR A 95 20.62 8.84 -18.96
N ALA A 96 21.89 8.53 -18.70
CA ALA A 96 22.29 7.29 -18.04
C ALA A 96 21.71 7.19 -16.62
N ARG A 97 21.79 8.27 -15.83
CA ARG A 97 21.27 8.30 -14.46
C ARG A 97 19.75 8.15 -14.42
N VAL A 98 19.01 8.86 -15.27
CA VAL A 98 17.55 8.77 -15.32
C VAL A 98 17.10 7.40 -15.83
N ASN A 99 17.81 6.80 -16.78
CA ASN A 99 17.55 5.41 -17.22
C ASN A 99 17.70 4.40 -16.09
N THR A 100 18.71 4.55 -15.23
CA THR A 100 18.85 3.71 -14.03
C THR A 100 17.66 3.90 -13.07
N GLN A 101 17.27 5.14 -12.80
CA GLN A 101 16.12 5.44 -11.95
C GLN A 101 14.80 4.90 -12.52
N LEU A 102 14.60 4.97 -13.83
CA LEU A 102 13.42 4.39 -14.49
C LEU A 102 13.37 2.86 -14.34
N LYS A 103 14.51 2.17 -14.46
CA LYS A 103 14.59 0.72 -14.22
C LYS A 103 14.26 0.36 -12.78
N GLU A 104 14.80 1.10 -11.82
CA GLU A 104 14.50 0.89 -10.40
C GLU A 104 13.02 1.11 -10.10
N LEU A 105 12.43 2.19 -10.62
CA LEU A 105 11.01 2.49 -10.44
C LEU A 105 10.10 1.46 -11.13
N ASP A 106 10.48 0.92 -12.29
CA ASP A 106 9.75 -0.14 -12.98
C ASP A 106 9.70 -1.44 -12.15
N VAL A 107 10.82 -1.80 -11.51
CA VAL A 107 10.87 -2.96 -10.59
C VAL A 107 9.94 -2.73 -9.40
N VAL A 108 9.95 -1.53 -8.81
CA VAL A 108 9.06 -1.18 -7.70
C VAL A 108 7.59 -1.22 -8.15
N LEU A 109 7.26 -0.62 -9.30
CA LEU A 109 5.92 -0.61 -9.87
C LEU A 109 5.38 -2.03 -10.07
N LYS A 110 6.16 -2.93 -10.68
CA LYS A 110 5.77 -4.33 -10.90
C LYS A 110 5.43 -5.03 -9.59
N LYS A 111 6.25 -4.82 -8.55
CA LYS A 111 6.02 -5.40 -7.22
C LYS A 111 4.77 -4.83 -6.56
N THR A 112 4.54 -3.51 -6.64
CA THR A 112 3.35 -2.87 -6.08
C THR A 112 2.07 -3.33 -6.80
N VAL A 113 2.11 -3.51 -8.13
CA VAL A 113 0.99 -4.09 -8.90
C VAL A 113 0.72 -5.53 -8.48
N GLU A 114 1.75 -6.34 -8.26
CA GLU A 114 1.59 -7.72 -7.77
C GLU A 114 0.92 -7.76 -6.38
N LEU A 115 1.36 -6.89 -5.45
CA LEU A 115 0.75 -6.76 -4.12
C LEU A 115 -0.71 -6.31 -4.23
N THR A 116 -1.01 -5.34 -5.10
CA THR A 116 -2.38 -4.88 -5.36
C THR A 116 -3.27 -6.03 -5.85
N ARG A 117 -2.76 -6.90 -6.73
CA ARG A 117 -3.50 -8.08 -7.22
C ARG A 117 -3.76 -9.10 -6.11
N LYS A 118 -2.81 -9.30 -5.19
CA LYS A 118 -2.99 -10.19 -4.03
C LYS A 118 -4.07 -9.65 -3.10
N ASP A 119 -4.07 -8.35 -2.83
CA ASP A 119 -5.10 -7.69 -2.02
C ASP A 119 -6.48 -7.75 -2.69
N ASP A 120 -6.56 -7.54 -4.01
CA ASP A 120 -7.81 -7.66 -4.77
C ASP A 120 -8.40 -9.08 -4.65
N LYS A 121 -7.56 -10.13 -4.73
CA LYS A 121 -7.97 -11.51 -4.53
C LYS A 121 -8.42 -11.77 -3.08
N MET A 122 -7.64 -11.33 -2.10
CA MET A 122 -7.97 -11.48 -0.68
C MET A 122 -9.33 -10.84 -0.37
N LEU A 123 -9.60 -9.65 -0.91
CA LEU A 123 -10.87 -8.97 -0.73
C LEU A 123 -12.04 -9.77 -1.32
N GLN A 124 -11.87 -10.36 -2.50
CA GLN A 124 -12.89 -11.22 -3.12
C GLN A 124 -13.15 -12.47 -2.27
N ASP A 125 -12.10 -13.11 -1.76
CA ASP A 125 -12.22 -14.27 -0.89
C ASP A 125 -12.90 -13.94 0.44
N LEU A 126 -12.54 -12.82 1.09
CA LEU A 126 -13.19 -12.36 2.33
C LEU A 126 -14.68 -12.06 2.13
N LYS A 127 -15.04 -11.40 1.02
CA LYS A 127 -16.45 -11.12 0.69
C LYS A 127 -17.24 -12.40 0.43
N ARG A 128 -16.62 -13.37 -0.25
CA ARG A 128 -17.22 -14.69 -0.48
C ARG A 128 -17.47 -15.42 0.83
N ILE A 129 -16.47 -15.52 1.71
CA ILE A 129 -16.60 -16.16 3.03
C ILE A 129 -17.69 -15.48 3.86
N ALA A 130 -17.74 -14.14 3.87
CA ALA A 130 -18.77 -13.40 4.59
C ALA A 130 -20.19 -13.75 4.10
N MET A 131 -20.38 -13.87 2.77
CA MET A 131 -21.66 -14.28 2.18
C MET A 131 -22.02 -15.74 2.52
N GLU A 132 -21.07 -16.66 2.40
CA GLU A 132 -21.26 -18.09 2.73
C GLU A 132 -21.68 -18.24 4.20
N LYS A 133 -20.98 -17.59 5.14
CA LYS A 133 -21.29 -17.62 6.57
C LYS A 133 -22.66 -17.01 6.89
N LYS A 134 -23.04 -15.91 6.22
CA LYS A 134 -24.36 -15.30 6.36
C LYS A 134 -25.47 -16.23 5.87
N SER A 135 -25.26 -16.91 4.73
CA SER A 135 -26.20 -17.90 4.18
C SER A 135 -26.41 -19.07 5.15
N LEU A 136 -25.33 -19.60 5.74
CA LEU A 136 -25.40 -20.70 6.71
C LEU A 136 -26.09 -20.33 8.02
N SER A 137 -26.04 -19.04 8.42
CA SER A 137 -26.76 -18.57 9.60
C SER A 137 -28.28 -18.44 9.39
N GLY A 138 -28.72 -18.32 8.13
CA GLY A 138 -30.14 -18.28 7.76
C GLY A 138 -30.77 -19.66 7.52
N GLU A 139 -29.96 -20.73 7.42
CA GLU A 139 -30.43 -22.10 7.19
C GLU A 139 -30.76 -22.86 8.49
N LYS A 140 -30.67 -22.18 9.65
CA LYS A 140 -31.21 -22.64 10.94
C LYS A 140 -32.51 -21.90 11.26
N ALA A 141 -33.60 -22.26 10.60
CA ALA A 141 -34.97 -21.94 11.02
C ALA A 141 -35.91 -23.07 10.61
#